data_AF-A0A9X8VJQ3-F1
#
_entry.id   AF-A0A9X8VJQ3-F1
#
_cell.length_a   1.000
_cell.length_b   1.000
_cell.length_c   1.000
_cell.angle_alpha   90.00
_cell.angle_beta   90.00
_cell.angle_gamma   90.00
#
_symmetry.space_group_name_H-M   'P 1'
#
loop_
_entity.id
_entity.type
_entity.pdbx_description
1 polymer ?
#
loop_
_entity_poly.entity_id
_entity_poly.type
_entity_poly.pdbx_seq_one_letter_code
_entity_poly.pdbx_strand_id
1 'polypeptide(L)'
;FTPRGAIQVEVGWRAQDERQGELHLTVNDSGCGIAADEVGKLFQPFYRARGAQRISVQGTGLGLSICKEIVEQMGGRIALHSQPGVGTRVEVAIPVELSGAPPAVAPAERSFDLPSSAMRTALIDD
;
A
#
# COMPACT_ATOMS: atom_id res chain seq x y z
N PHE A 1 10.61 6.60 3.23
CA PHE A 1 10.40 7.82 4.04
C PHE A 1 10.39 7.58 5.56
N THR A 2 10.98 6.48 6.02
CA THR A 2 11.05 6.13 7.44
C THR A 2 12.43 5.57 7.74
N PRO A 3 13.50 6.40 7.67
CA PRO A 3 14.88 5.93 7.85
C PRO A 3 15.14 5.38 9.26
N ARG A 4 14.36 5.84 10.24
CA ARG A 4 14.25 5.28 11.59
C ARG A 4 12.77 5.27 11.95
N GLY A 5 12.31 4.19 12.57
CA GLY A 5 10.90 4.00 12.89
C GLY A 5 10.41 2.61 12.48
N ALA A 6 9.11 2.49 12.25
CA ALA A 6 8.48 1.24 11.86
C ALA A 6 7.54 1.44 10.67
N ILE A 7 7.37 0.36 9.92
CA ILE A 7 6.28 0.20 8.95
C ILE A 7 5.47 -1.00 9.44
N GLN A 8 4.18 -0.79 9.62
CA GLN A 8 3.22 -1.80 10.03
C GLN A 8 2.28 -2.08 8.88
N VAL A 9 2.05 -3.36 8.60
CA VAL A 9 1.12 -3.81 7.57
C VAL A 9 0.07 -4.67 8.26
N GLU A 10 -1.18 -4.27 8.14
CA GLU A 10 -2.33 -4.97 8.71
C GLU A 10 -3.23 -5.42 7.56
N VAL A 11 -3.66 -6.68 7.61
CA VAL A 11 -4.61 -7.26 6.66
C VAL A 11 -5.80 -7.77 7.45
N GLY A 12 -7.00 -7.39 7.02
CA GLY A 12 -8.24 -7.80 7.65
C GLY A 12 -9.29 -8.16 6.59
N TRP A 13 -10.23 -9.00 6.98
CA TRP A 13 -11.40 -9.35 6.18
C TRP A 13 -12.64 -8.84 6.88
N ARG A 14 -13.54 -8.20 6.12
CA ARG A 14 -14.88 -7.85 6.59
C ARG A 14 -15.90 -8.58 5.73
N ALA A 15 -16.50 -9.62 6.29
CA ALA A 15 -17.58 -10.35 5.63
C ALA A 15 -18.80 -9.43 5.45
N GLN A 16 -19.37 -9.45 4.25
CA GLN A 16 -20.68 -8.90 3.95
C GLN A 16 -21.76 -10.00 3.98
N ASP A 17 -21.42 -11.19 3.48
CA ASP A 17 -22.20 -12.42 3.58
C ASP A 17 -21.28 -13.66 3.65
N GLU A 18 -21.83 -14.86 3.42
CA GLU A 18 -21.10 -16.14 3.48
C GLU A 18 -19.98 -16.26 2.42
N ARG A 19 -20.05 -15.51 1.33
CA ARG A 19 -19.12 -15.58 0.20
C ARG A 19 -18.55 -14.24 -0.22
N GLN A 20 -19.13 -13.11 0.18
CA GLN A 20 -18.70 -11.78 -0.21
C GLN A 20 -18.22 -10.96 0.99
N GLY A 21 -17.34 -10.01 0.72
CA GLY A 21 -16.83 -9.09 1.71
C GLY A 21 -15.71 -8.22 1.16
N GLU A 22 -15.08 -7.46 2.05
CA GLU A 22 -13.97 -6.57 1.72
C GLU A 22 -12.66 -7.04 2.37
N LEU A 23 -11.61 -7.13 1.56
CA LEU A 23 -10.25 -7.21 2.04
C LEU A 23 -9.76 -5.80 2.37
N HIS A 24 -9.34 -5.59 3.62
CA HIS A 24 -8.74 -4.35 4.08
C HIS A 24 -7.23 -4.54 4.25
N LEU A 25 -6.45 -3.67 3.62
CA LEU A 25 -5.01 -3.57 3.82
C LEU A 25 -4.70 -2.18 4.35
N THR A 26 -4.02 -2.10 5.49
CA THR A 26 -3.52 -0.84 6.04
C THR A 26 -2.01 -0.89 6.08
N VAL A 27 -1.35 0.13 5.53
CA VAL A 27 0.08 0.36 5.68
C VAL A 27 0.27 1.62 6.51
N ASN A 28 0.90 1.50 7.68
CA ASN A 28 1.18 2.60 8.58
C ASN A 28 2.68 2.75 8.78
N ASP A 29 3.25 3.90 8.41
CA ASP A 29 4.65 4.24 8.67
C ASP A 29 4.76 5.36 9.69
N SER A 30 5.86 5.37 10.46
CA SER A 30 6.19 6.44 11.41
C SER A 30 7.20 7.45 10.85
N GLY A 31 7.17 7.69 9.54
CA GLY A 31 8.08 8.55 8.82
C GLY A 31 7.83 10.03 9.06
N CYS A 32 8.38 10.89 8.20
CA CYS A 32 8.27 12.35 8.38
C CYS A 32 6.86 12.91 8.20
N GLY A 33 5.92 12.09 7.70
CA GLY A 33 4.58 12.53 7.32
C GLY A 33 4.56 13.53 6.15
N ILE A 34 3.36 13.96 5.79
CA ILE A 34 3.08 14.77 4.59
C ILE A 34 2.08 15.87 4.97
N ALA A 35 2.27 17.07 4.42
CA ALA A 35 1.38 18.20 4.68
C ALA A 35 0.00 18.00 4.04
N ALA A 36 -1.05 18.49 4.71
CA ALA A 36 -2.45 18.27 4.29
C ALA A 36 -2.76 18.82 2.89
N ASP A 37 -2.10 19.91 2.46
CA ASP A 37 -2.23 20.53 1.13
C ASP A 37 -1.57 19.71 0.00
N GLU A 38 -0.84 18.66 0.35
CA GLU A 38 -0.16 17.76 -0.58
C GLU A 38 -0.84 16.40 -0.70
N VAL A 39 -1.61 15.96 0.32
CA VAL A 39 -2.23 14.62 0.37
C VAL A 39 -3.04 14.29 -0.89
N GLY A 40 -3.91 15.20 -1.33
CA GLY A 40 -4.73 14.97 -2.52
C GLY A 40 -3.94 14.90 -3.84
N LYS A 41 -2.70 15.41 -3.86
CA LYS A 41 -1.84 15.39 -5.05
C LYS A 41 -0.99 14.12 -5.13
N LEU A 42 -0.85 13.36 -4.04
CA LEU A 42 0.02 12.18 -3.99
C LEU A 42 -0.39 11.05 -4.94
N PHE A 43 -1.64 11.04 -5.37
CA PHE A 43 -2.13 10.09 -6.38
C PHE A 43 -1.92 10.56 -7.83
N GLN A 44 -1.37 11.75 -8.04
CA GLN A 44 -1.03 12.25 -9.38
C GLN A 44 0.30 11.62 -9.83
N PRO A 45 0.39 11.12 -11.08
CA PRO A 45 1.64 10.62 -11.63
C PRO A 45 2.77 11.64 -11.52
N PHE A 46 3.96 11.17 -11.18
CA PHE A 46 5.18 11.97 -11.02
C PHE A 46 5.17 12.99 -9.87
N TYR A 47 4.06 13.11 -9.12
CA TYR A 47 4.01 14.00 -7.97
C TYR A 47 4.85 13.44 -6.82
N ARG A 48 5.66 14.31 -6.22
CA ARG A 48 6.48 14.00 -5.04
C ARG A 48 6.29 15.09 -4.01
N ALA A 49 5.94 14.73 -2.78
CA ALA A 49 5.78 15.68 -1.69
C ALA A 49 7.07 16.49 -1.45
N ARG A 50 6.94 17.74 -1.00
CA ARG A 50 8.09 18.64 -0.75
C ARG A 50 9.14 18.02 0.19
N GLY A 51 8.69 17.26 1.20
CA GLY A 51 9.57 16.52 2.09
C GLY A 51 10.47 15.49 1.37
N ALA A 52 9.99 14.89 0.28
CA ALA A 52 10.72 13.89 -0.52
C ALA A 52 11.86 14.52 -1.27
N GLN A 53 11.55 15.68 -1.85
CA GLN A 53 12.45 16.45 -2.67
C GLN A 53 13.60 17.01 -1.83
N ARG A 54 13.31 17.44 -0.58
CA ARG A 54 14.31 17.98 0.36
C ARG A 54 15.31 16.96 0.88
N ILE A 55 14.90 15.70 1.03
CA ILE A 55 15.74 14.64 1.63
C ILE A 55 16.37 13.77 0.52
N SER A 56 16.32 14.21 -0.75
CA SER A 56 16.88 13.49 -1.91
C SER A 56 16.44 12.02 -1.99
N VAL A 57 15.23 11.70 -1.53
CA VAL A 57 14.70 10.34 -1.57
C VAL A 57 14.49 9.97 -3.04
N GLN A 58 15.27 9.03 -3.58
CA GLN A 58 15.11 8.58 -4.96
C GLN A 58 13.69 8.04 -5.22
N GLY A 59 13.20 8.22 -6.45
CA GLY A 59 11.88 7.76 -6.88
C GLY A 59 11.20 8.73 -7.85
N THR A 60 10.47 8.19 -8.81
CA THR A 60 9.81 8.92 -9.91
C THR A 60 8.50 9.58 -9.47
N GLY A 61 7.89 9.11 -8.38
CA GLY A 61 6.55 9.55 -7.95
C GLY A 61 5.40 8.78 -8.60
N LEU A 62 5.64 7.61 -9.20
CA LEU A 62 4.61 6.81 -9.86
C LEU A 62 3.91 5.78 -8.96
N GLY A 63 4.50 5.40 -7.83
CA GLY A 63 4.01 4.28 -7.02
C GLY A 63 2.55 4.43 -6.58
N LEU A 64 2.17 5.57 -6.01
CA LEU A 64 0.81 5.78 -5.52
C LEU A 64 -0.23 5.93 -6.64
N SER A 65 0.12 6.53 -7.78
CA SER A 65 -0.78 6.58 -8.93
C SER A 65 -1.08 5.17 -9.48
N ILE A 66 -0.05 4.31 -9.53
CA ILE A 66 -0.21 2.91 -9.96
C ILE A 66 -1.03 2.12 -8.94
N CYS A 67 -0.76 2.29 -7.63
CA CYS A 67 -1.56 1.65 -6.58
C CYS A 67 -3.04 2.03 -6.69
N LYS A 68 -3.33 3.32 -6.93
CA LYS A 68 -4.71 3.79 -7.12
C LYS A 68 -5.36 3.14 -8.34
N GLU A 69 -4.66 3.10 -9.47
CA GLU A 69 -5.19 2.46 -10.68
C GLU A 69 -5.48 0.97 -10.46
N ILE A 70 -4.57 0.21 -9.86
CA ILE A 70 -4.76 -1.21 -9.55
C ILE A 70 -5.98 -1.40 -8.63
N VAL A 71 -6.06 -0.63 -7.55
CA VAL A 71 -7.16 -0.75 -6.58
C VAL A 71 -8.50 -0.39 -7.23
N GLU A 72 -8.56 0.66 -8.04
CA GLU A 72 -9.76 1.07 -8.77
C GLU A 72 -10.18 0.02 -9.82
N GLN A 73 -9.22 -0.59 -10.54
CA GLN A 73 -9.50 -1.69 -11.47
C GLN A 73 -10.04 -2.94 -10.77
N MET A 74 -9.66 -3.16 -9.51
CA MET A 74 -10.21 -4.22 -8.67
C MET A 74 -11.57 -3.84 -8.05
N GLY A 75 -12.15 -2.69 -8.40
CA GLY A 75 -13.41 -2.20 -7.85
C GLY A 75 -13.30 -1.72 -6.39
N GLY A 76 -12.08 -1.53 -5.90
CA GLY A 76 -11.79 -1.10 -4.53
C GLY A 76 -11.64 0.41 -4.39
N ARG A 77 -11.21 0.81 -3.18
CA ARG A 77 -10.86 2.20 -2.83
C ARG A 77 -9.53 2.24 -2.11
N ILE A 78 -8.79 3.33 -2.31
CA ILE A 78 -7.57 3.66 -1.59
C ILE A 78 -7.69 5.06 -0.96
N ALA A 79 -7.27 5.19 0.29
CA ALA A 79 -7.21 6.44 1.03
C ALA A 79 -5.84 6.62 1.67
N LEU A 80 -5.43 7.87 1.87
CA LEU A 80 -4.17 8.21 2.51
C LEU A 80 -4.40 9.31 3.55
N HIS A 81 -3.93 9.06 4.76
CA HIS A 81 -3.96 9.98 5.89
C HIS A 81 -2.52 10.21 6.36
N SER A 82 -2.11 11.46 6.50
CA SER A 82 -0.74 11.77 6.91
C SER A 82 -0.71 13.03 7.75
N GLN A 83 0.21 13.07 8.70
CA GLN A 83 0.46 14.26 9.52
C GLN A 83 1.97 14.49 9.63
N PRO A 84 2.46 15.72 9.36
CA PRO A 84 3.89 16.03 9.49
C PRO A 84 4.43 15.68 10.89
N GLY A 85 5.56 14.98 10.92
CA GLY A 85 6.24 14.52 12.12
C GLY A 85 5.62 13.29 12.81
N VAL A 86 4.48 12.79 12.34
CA VAL A 86 3.80 11.62 12.92
C VAL A 86 3.95 10.39 12.03
N GLY A 87 3.70 10.54 10.73
CA GLY A 87 3.77 9.43 9.78
C GLY A 87 2.63 9.44 8.76
N THR A 88 2.47 8.32 8.05
CA THR A 88 1.44 8.15 7.03
C THR A 88 0.73 6.81 7.18
N ARG A 89 -0.57 6.82 6.97
CA ARG A 89 -1.45 5.66 6.91
C ARG A 89 -2.10 5.60 5.54
N VAL A 90 -1.90 4.49 4.84
CA VAL A 90 -2.57 4.17 3.58
C VAL A 90 -3.57 3.06 3.85
N GLU A 91 -4.81 3.24 3.46
CA GLU A 91 -5.89 2.28 3.62
C GLU A 91 -6.41 1.86 2.26
N VAL A 92 -6.44 0.55 2.02
CA VAL A 92 -6.98 -0.06 0.81
C VAL A 92 -8.12 -0.97 1.22
N ALA A 93 -9.23 -0.89 0.51
CA ALA A 93 -10.36 -1.80 0.67
C ALA A 93 -10.79 -2.32 -0.71
N ILE A 94 -10.80 -3.63 -0.87
CA ILE A 94 -11.08 -4.30 -2.14
C ILE A 94 -12.23 -5.30 -1.92
N PRO A 95 -13.33 -5.21 -2.69
CA PRO A 95 -14.37 -6.22 -2.65
C PRO A 95 -13.82 -7.52 -3.24
N VAL A 96 -13.98 -8.64 -2.52
CA VAL A 96 -13.60 -9.96 -3.02
C VAL A 96 -14.68 -10.99 -2.71
N GLU A 97 -14.79 -12.00 -3.57
CA GLU A 97 -15.61 -13.18 -3.33
C GLU A 97 -14.71 -14.35 -2.90
N LEU A 98 -15.09 -15.04 -1.84
CA LEU A 98 -14.46 -16.27 -1.39
C LEU A 98 -14.65 -17.35 -2.46
N SER A 99 -13.53 -17.88 -2.94
CA SER A 99 -13.55 -19.02 -3.84
C SER A 99 -14.11 -20.25 -3.12
N GLY A 100 -15.18 -20.83 -3.67
CA GLY A 100 -15.72 -22.13 -3.21
C GLY A 100 -14.93 -23.34 -3.72
N ALA A 101 -13.91 -23.13 -4.57
CA ALA A 101 -13.03 -24.21 -4.98
C ALA A 101 -12.02 -24.51 -3.86
N PRO A 102 -11.72 -25.79 -3.57
CA PRO A 102 -10.60 -26.12 -2.70
C PRO A 102 -9.36 -25.42 -3.24
N PRO A 103 -8.45 -24.91 -2.38
CA PRO A 103 -7.27 -24.20 -2.84
C PRO A 103 -6.58 -25.06 -3.88
N ALA A 104 -6.55 -24.57 -5.14
CA ALA A 104 -5.83 -25.23 -6.21
C ALA A 104 -4.44 -25.50 -5.68
N VAL A 105 -4.05 -26.80 -5.63
CA VAL A 105 -2.83 -27.35 -5.05
C VAL A 105 -1.88 -26.23 -4.66
N ALA A 106 -1.79 -25.92 -3.35
CA ALA A 106 -1.05 -24.78 -2.83
C ALA A 106 0.19 -24.58 -3.71
N PRO A 107 0.33 -23.44 -4.41
CA PRO A 107 1.38 -23.28 -5.41
C PRO A 107 2.67 -23.68 -4.72
N ALA A 108 3.30 -24.76 -5.22
CA ALA A 108 4.46 -25.41 -4.60
C ALA A 108 5.30 -24.31 -4.00
N GLU A 109 5.38 -24.26 -2.66
CA GLU A 109 5.74 -23.06 -1.89
C GLU A 109 6.70 -22.25 -2.73
N ARG A 110 6.20 -21.21 -3.41
CA ARG A 110 7.12 -20.34 -4.13
C ARG A 110 7.81 -19.62 -3.01
N SER A 111 8.89 -20.18 -2.47
CA SER A 111 9.84 -19.47 -1.64
C SER A 111 10.39 -18.41 -2.56
N PHE A 112 9.99 -17.18 -2.31
CA PHE A 112 10.82 -16.09 -2.74
C PHE A 112 11.85 -16.05 -1.62
N ASP A 113 13.12 -16.30 -1.96
CA ASP A 113 14.22 -16.00 -1.06
C ASP A 113 14.19 -14.50 -0.83
N LEU A 114 13.39 -14.12 0.16
CA LEU A 114 13.51 -12.84 0.78
C LEU A 114 14.88 -12.89 1.44
N PRO A 115 15.79 -11.91 1.20
CA PRO A 115 16.83 -11.69 2.18
C PRO A 115 16.12 -11.65 3.54
N SER A 116 16.74 -12.19 4.58
CA SER A 116 16.13 -12.54 5.88
C SER A 116 15.51 -11.39 6.69
N SER A 117 15.04 -10.33 6.03
CA SER A 117 14.07 -9.33 6.43
C SER A 117 12.99 -9.11 5.35
N ALA A 118 11.89 -9.86 5.49
CA ALA A 118 10.47 -9.51 5.25
C ALA A 118 9.97 -8.94 3.87
N MET A 119 9.07 -9.74 3.25
CA MET A 119 7.95 -9.38 2.35
C MET A 119 8.22 -9.22 0.82
N ARG A 120 7.36 -9.81 -0.03
CA ARG A 120 7.35 -9.61 -1.49
C ARG A 120 6.70 -8.28 -1.82
N THR A 121 7.56 -7.34 -2.19
CA THR A 121 7.21 -5.98 -2.61
C THR A 121 7.48 -5.85 -4.10
N ALA A 122 6.55 -5.29 -4.88
CA ALA A 122 6.85 -4.89 -6.25
C ALA A 122 7.66 -3.58 -6.22
N LEU A 123 8.91 -3.63 -6.69
CA LEU A 123 9.75 -2.45 -6.91
C LEU A 123 9.64 -2.09 -8.39
N ILE A 124 9.26 -0.85 -8.68
CA ILE A 124 9.30 -0.27 -10.02
C ILE A 124 10.55 0.62 -10.04
N ASP A 125 11.53 0.27 -10.87
CA ASP A 125 12.82 0.96 -11.02
C ASP A 125 12.93 1.53 -12.44
N ASP A 126 13.52 2.73 -12.57
CA ASP A 126 13.91 3.39 -13.83
C ASP A 126 15.45 3.35 -13.97
#